data_AF-A0A973PXR8-F1
#
_entry.id   AF-A0A973PXR8-F1
#
_cell.length_a   1.000
_cell.length_b   1.000
_cell.length_c   1.000
_cell.angle_alpha   90.00
_cell.angle_beta   90.00
_cell.angle_gamma   90.00
#
_symmetry.space_group_name_H-M   'P 1'
#
loop_
_entity.id
_entity.type
_entity.pdbx_description
1 polymer ?
#
loop_
_entity_poly.entity_id
_entity_poly.type
_entity_poly.pdbx_seq_one_letter_code
_entity_poly.pdbx_strand_id
1 'polypeptide(L)'
;MSSDSAGAAFELEPYNTREKYGLTGTVGGFGQVDVFYVRPVNHRPGDLLRSEVVGEHLPETYVTGIGMGEPYMSRKATLSVGGVIGKLAYNVLGLRRESRALHVSLADRTYTYASTGDKQAVELRRAEARVTFRDGAHVRRAGYRRIGTVTGPVDATDLAVALVFERVDVAWLSVGGVLRTAPFRMLTSQKDGDGGPA
;
A
#
# COMPACT_ATOMS: atom_id res chain seq x y z
N MET A 1 -11.17 1.58 -34.82
CA MET A 1 -10.17 2.57 -34.36
C MET A 1 -9.94 2.30 -32.88
N SER A 2 -8.90 1.53 -32.57
CA SER A 2 -8.55 1.19 -31.19
C SER A 2 -7.89 2.40 -30.55
N SER A 3 -8.58 3.07 -29.63
CA SER A 3 -7.92 4.04 -28.75
C SER A 3 -7.16 3.23 -27.72
N ASP A 4 -5.85 3.09 -27.94
CA ASP A 4 -4.91 2.64 -26.94
C ASP A 4 -4.88 3.72 -25.87
N SER A 5 -5.64 3.53 -24.80
CA SER A 5 -5.69 4.45 -23.66
C SER A 5 -4.40 4.31 -22.86
N ALA A 6 -3.32 4.88 -23.39
CA ALA A 6 -2.05 5.00 -22.69
C ALA A 6 -2.30 5.83 -21.44
N GLY A 7 -2.23 5.18 -20.27
CA GLY A 7 -2.38 5.85 -18.99
C GLY A 7 -1.29 6.90 -18.76
N ALA A 8 -1.58 7.93 -17.96
CA ALA A 8 -0.58 8.92 -17.58
C ALA A 8 0.45 8.26 -16.66
N ALA A 9 1.72 8.28 -17.06
CA ALA A 9 2.82 7.71 -16.29
C ALA A 9 3.51 8.80 -15.44
N PHE A 10 4.05 8.38 -14.30
CA PHE A 10 4.84 9.21 -13.40
C PHE A 10 5.92 8.37 -12.72
N GLU A 11 6.90 9.05 -12.13
CA GLU A 11 8.02 8.41 -11.43
C GLU A 11 8.18 9.04 -10.05
N LEU A 12 8.40 8.18 -9.06
CA LEU A 12 8.75 8.58 -7.70
C LEU A 12 10.16 8.10 -7.37
N GLU A 13 10.97 9.00 -6.85
CA GLU A 13 12.34 8.72 -6.42
C GLU A 13 12.35 8.32 -4.95
N PRO A 14 13.08 7.25 -4.59
CA PRO A 14 13.21 6.85 -3.21
C PRO A 14 14.20 7.76 -2.48
N TYR A 15 13.92 8.02 -1.22
CA TYR A 15 14.86 8.68 -0.34
C TYR A 15 14.95 7.95 1.01
N ASN A 16 16.11 8.10 1.62
CA ASN A 16 16.44 7.47 2.90
C ASN A 16 17.21 8.48 3.75
N THR A 17 16.50 9.11 4.67
CA THR A 17 17.08 10.03 5.64
C THR A 17 17.17 9.36 7.01
N ARG A 18 17.70 10.09 8.01
CA ARG A 18 17.73 9.62 9.39
C ARG A 18 16.32 9.43 9.96
N GLU A 19 15.39 10.32 9.61
CA GLU A 19 14.06 10.40 10.21
C GLU A 19 12.98 9.76 9.36
N LYS A 20 13.15 9.72 8.03
CA LYS A 20 12.12 9.28 7.09
C LYS A 20 12.69 8.35 6.04
N TYR A 21 11.87 7.39 5.65
CA TYR A 21 12.09 6.59 4.46
C TYR A 21 10.84 6.67 3.58
N GLY A 22 11.01 7.00 2.31
CA GLY A 22 9.89 7.35 1.47
C GLY A 22 10.18 7.41 -0.02
N LEU A 23 9.19 7.91 -0.76
CA LEU A 23 9.21 8.20 -2.18
C LEU A 23 8.71 9.63 -2.38
N THR A 24 9.31 10.36 -3.32
CA THR A 24 8.82 11.68 -3.71
C THR A 24 8.88 11.88 -5.21
N GLY A 25 7.99 12.70 -5.75
CA GLY A 25 7.96 13.03 -7.16
C GLY A 25 6.74 13.86 -7.52
N THR A 26 6.62 14.21 -8.79
CA THR A 26 5.47 14.94 -9.32
C THR A 26 4.53 13.97 -10.04
N VAL A 27 3.25 14.00 -9.69
CA VAL A 27 2.23 13.13 -10.29
C VAL A 27 1.25 13.93 -11.13
N GLY A 28 1.64 14.24 -12.36
CA GLY A 28 0.78 14.93 -13.33
C GLY A 28 0.02 16.12 -12.73
N GLY A 29 -1.30 16.15 -12.93
CA GLY A 29 -2.18 17.21 -12.39
C GLY A 29 -2.39 17.20 -10.87
N PHE A 30 -1.82 16.25 -10.13
CA PHE A 30 -1.92 16.18 -8.66
C PHE A 30 -0.75 16.86 -7.93
N GLY A 31 0.25 17.34 -8.69
CA GLY A 31 1.38 18.11 -8.16
C GLY A 31 2.44 17.26 -7.48
N GLN A 32 3.22 17.89 -6.61
CA GLN A 32 4.28 17.23 -5.85
C GLN A 32 3.66 16.34 -4.77
N VAL A 33 4.18 15.11 -4.64
CA VAL A 33 3.79 14.14 -3.62
C VAL A 33 5.01 13.64 -2.86
N ASP A 34 4.78 13.30 -1.60
CA ASP A 34 5.70 12.62 -0.71
C ASP A 34 4.95 11.52 0.03
N VAL A 35 5.44 10.29 -0.04
CA VAL A 35 4.91 9.17 0.73
C VAL A 35 6.02 8.53 1.55
N PHE A 36 5.82 8.44 2.86
CA PHE A 36 6.87 8.03 3.78
C PHE A 36 6.32 7.42 5.06
N TYR A 37 7.18 6.68 5.75
CA TYR A 37 6.99 6.44 7.18
C TYR A 37 8.11 7.13 7.97
N VAL A 38 7.74 7.62 9.15
CA VAL A 38 8.71 8.17 10.10
C VAL A 38 9.39 7.00 10.82
N ARG A 39 10.72 7.05 10.88
CA ARG A 39 11.53 6.09 11.61
C ARG A 39 11.45 6.39 13.10
N PRO A 40 10.88 5.49 13.91
CA PRO A 40 10.93 5.65 15.36
C PRO A 40 12.39 5.66 15.83
N VAL A 41 12.76 6.70 16.58
CA VAL A 41 14.12 6.88 17.14
C VAL A 41 14.45 5.73 18.11
N ASN A 42 13.45 5.27 18.86
CA ASN A 42 13.48 4.07 19.69
C ASN A 42 12.25 3.24 19.33
N HIS A 43 12.43 2.00 18.85
CA HIS A 43 11.32 1.11 18.54
C HIS A 43 11.34 -0.13 19.42
N ARG A 44 10.15 -0.55 19.83
CA ARG A 44 9.87 -1.82 20.50
C ARG A 44 9.02 -2.69 19.58
N PRO A 45 9.16 -4.03 19.66
CA PRO A 45 8.25 -4.93 18.97
C PRO A 45 6.80 -4.61 19.31
N GLY A 46 5.99 -4.33 18.29
CA GLY A 46 4.56 -4.02 18.44
C GLY A 46 4.22 -2.54 18.47
N ASP A 47 5.19 -1.64 18.32
CA ASP A 47 4.93 -0.20 18.18
C ASP A 47 4.08 0.07 16.92
N LEU A 48 3.12 0.97 17.07
CA LEU A 48 2.28 1.42 15.96
C LEU A 48 3.08 2.41 15.10
N LEU A 49 3.23 2.08 13.83
CA LEU A 49 3.92 2.89 12.83
C LEU A 49 2.89 3.46 11.86
N ARG A 50 3.23 4.61 11.25
CA ARG A 50 2.36 5.33 10.33
C ARG A 50 3.10 5.55 9.01
N SER A 51 2.47 5.12 7.92
CA SER A 51 2.79 5.56 6.56
C SER A 51 1.86 6.71 6.20
N GLU A 52 2.41 7.78 5.62
CA GLU A 52 1.71 9.03 5.35
C GLU A 52 1.91 9.44 3.89
N VAL A 53 0.88 10.02 3.30
CA VAL A 53 0.95 10.73 2.02
C VAL A 53 0.70 12.20 2.27
N VAL A 54 1.64 13.02 1.81
CA VAL A 54 1.54 14.47 1.77
C VAL A 54 1.64 14.87 0.31
N GLY A 55 0.69 15.67 -0.17
CA GLY A 55 0.71 16.18 -1.55
C GLY A 55 -0.11 17.45 -1.66
N GLU A 56 0.24 18.28 -2.64
CA GLU A 56 -0.37 19.61 -2.81
C GLU A 56 -1.87 19.55 -3.08
N HIS A 57 -2.31 18.56 -3.86
CA HIS A 57 -3.71 18.38 -4.25
C HIS A 57 -4.28 17.03 -3.81
N LEU A 58 -3.65 16.40 -2.81
CA LEU A 58 -4.09 15.12 -2.26
C LEU A 58 -4.75 15.31 -0.89
N PRO A 59 -5.78 14.52 -0.56
CA PRO A 59 -6.29 14.49 0.80
C PRO A 59 -5.22 13.95 1.75
N GLU A 60 -5.16 14.50 2.97
CA GLU A 60 -4.29 13.95 4.02
C GLU A 60 -4.62 12.46 4.19
N THR A 61 -3.61 11.61 4.02
CA THR A 61 -3.83 10.17 4.01
C THR A 61 -2.77 9.47 4.83
N TYR A 62 -3.20 8.48 5.61
CA TYR A 62 -2.27 7.62 6.33
C TYR A 62 -2.80 6.21 6.53
N VAL A 63 -1.87 5.28 6.68
CA VAL A 63 -2.14 3.92 7.14
C VAL A 63 -1.32 3.65 8.37
N THR A 64 -1.97 3.14 9.42
CA THR A 64 -1.26 2.60 10.56
C THR A 64 -0.95 1.12 10.36
N GLY A 65 0.22 0.73 10.81
CA GLY A 65 0.66 -0.66 10.88
C GLY A 65 1.41 -0.87 12.17
N ILE A 66 1.89 -2.08 12.38
CA ILE A 66 2.85 -2.38 13.45
C ILE A 66 4.19 -2.69 12.78
N GLY A 67 5.33 -2.70 13.47
CA GLY A 67 6.58 -3.05 12.80
C GLY A 67 7.85 -2.69 13.53
N MET A 68 8.97 -3.07 12.91
CA MET A 68 10.35 -2.77 13.35
C MET A 68 11.07 -1.98 12.24
N GLY A 69 10.37 -1.03 11.60
CA GLY A 69 10.85 -0.33 10.40
C GLY A 69 9.71 0.14 9.51
N GLU A 70 9.49 -0.53 8.38
CA GLU A 70 8.32 -0.27 7.52
C GLU A 70 7.04 -0.81 8.20
N PRO A 71 5.92 -0.06 8.19
CA PRO A 71 4.66 -0.52 8.77
C PRO A 71 4.20 -1.80 8.08
N TYR A 72 4.00 -2.89 8.82
CA TYR A 72 3.30 -4.07 8.33
C TYR A 72 1.81 -3.95 8.60
N MET A 73 1.02 -4.44 7.63
CA MET A 73 -0.42 -4.45 7.76
C MET A 73 -0.87 -5.48 8.79
N SER A 74 -1.53 -5.02 9.85
CA SER A 74 -2.08 -5.87 10.91
C SER A 74 -3.60 -5.79 10.94
N ARG A 75 -4.24 -6.67 11.73
CA ARG A 75 -5.68 -6.59 11.98
C ARG A 75 -6.13 -5.28 12.65
N LYS A 76 -5.19 -4.53 13.25
CA LYS A 76 -5.43 -3.22 13.86
C LYS A 76 -5.09 -2.05 12.92
N ALA A 77 -4.62 -2.35 11.71
CA ALA A 77 -4.30 -1.33 10.73
C ALA A 77 -5.53 -0.49 10.41
N THR A 78 -5.34 0.82 10.38
CA THR A 78 -6.38 1.79 10.07
C THR A 78 -5.92 2.63 8.91
N LEU A 79 -6.76 2.75 7.88
CA LEU A 79 -6.59 3.71 6.80
C LEU A 79 -7.43 4.95 7.14
N SER A 80 -6.86 6.13 6.96
CA SER A 80 -7.59 7.41 6.98
C SER A 80 -7.28 8.18 5.71
N VAL A 81 -8.30 8.76 5.09
CA VAL A 81 -8.19 9.59 3.88
C VAL A 81 -9.09 10.80 4.05
N GLY A 82 -8.51 12.00 4.11
CA GLY A 82 -9.26 13.23 4.35
C GLY A 82 -10.10 13.19 5.63
N GLY A 83 -9.61 12.50 6.66
CA GLY A 83 -10.34 12.26 7.93
C GLY A 83 -11.37 11.14 7.90
N VAL A 84 -11.64 10.52 6.75
CA VAL A 84 -12.55 9.38 6.63
C VAL A 84 -11.79 8.09 6.91
N ILE A 85 -12.27 7.33 7.89
CA ILE A 85 -11.67 6.03 8.25
C ILE A 85 -12.17 4.94 7.29
N GLY A 86 -11.21 4.31 6.60
CA GLY A 86 -11.45 3.17 5.74
C GLY A 86 -11.34 1.83 6.48
N LYS A 87 -12.13 0.84 6.04
CA LYS A 87 -12.03 -0.54 6.48
C LYS A 87 -11.08 -1.32 5.57
N LEU A 88 -10.18 -2.08 6.17
CA LEU A 88 -9.24 -2.95 5.48
C LEU A 88 -9.65 -4.40 5.71
N ALA A 89 -9.79 -5.17 4.64
CA ALA A 89 -10.12 -6.59 4.68
C ALA A 89 -9.17 -7.37 3.78
N TYR A 90 -8.68 -8.50 4.26
CA TYR A 90 -7.74 -9.30 3.52
C TYR A 90 -7.78 -10.77 3.89
N ASN A 91 -7.51 -11.64 2.90
CA ASN A 91 -7.48 -13.08 3.10
C ASN A 91 -6.03 -13.61 3.15
N VAL A 92 -5.51 -13.73 4.37
CA VAL A 92 -4.14 -14.25 4.66
C VAL A 92 -3.98 -15.73 4.30
N LEU A 93 -5.10 -16.46 4.16
CA LEU A 93 -5.16 -17.89 3.89
C LEU A 93 -5.47 -18.20 2.42
N GLY A 94 -5.60 -17.18 1.56
CA GLY A 94 -5.76 -17.37 0.12
C GLY A 94 -4.61 -18.20 -0.45
N LEU A 95 -4.89 -19.38 -0.99
CA LEU A 95 -3.88 -20.26 -1.58
C LEU A 95 -3.35 -19.73 -2.93
N ARG A 96 -4.15 -18.91 -3.64
CA ARG A 96 -3.82 -18.34 -4.96
C ARG A 96 -3.54 -16.84 -4.85
N ARG A 97 -2.73 -16.31 -5.78
CA ARG A 97 -2.31 -14.90 -5.83
C ARG A 97 -3.49 -13.94 -5.90
N GLU A 98 -4.50 -14.22 -6.73
CA GLU A 98 -5.71 -13.39 -6.84
C GLU A 98 -6.54 -13.40 -5.54
N SER A 99 -6.48 -14.50 -4.78
CA SER A 99 -7.20 -14.66 -3.51
C SER A 99 -6.58 -13.88 -2.35
N ARG A 100 -5.41 -13.24 -2.55
CA ARG A 100 -4.69 -12.49 -1.53
C ARG A 100 -4.83 -10.99 -1.71
N ALA A 101 -5.83 -10.46 -2.40
CA ALA A 101 -5.97 -9.00 -2.51
C ALA A 101 -6.30 -8.35 -1.15
N LEU A 102 -5.84 -7.11 -0.99
CA LEU A 102 -6.33 -6.20 0.03
C LEU A 102 -7.58 -5.51 -0.51
N HIS A 103 -8.69 -5.66 0.21
CA HIS A 103 -9.92 -4.94 -0.05
C HIS A 103 -10.02 -3.74 0.89
N VAL A 104 -10.34 -2.59 0.30
CA VAL A 104 -10.50 -1.34 1.05
C VAL A 104 -11.90 -0.82 0.82
N SER A 105 -12.63 -0.53 1.89
CA SER A 105 -13.90 0.18 1.84
C SER A 105 -13.74 1.55 2.49
N LEU A 106 -13.98 2.61 1.73
CA LEU A 106 -13.79 3.99 2.15
C LEU A 106 -15.02 4.80 1.72
N ALA A 107 -15.85 5.23 2.67
CA ALA A 107 -17.16 5.83 2.38
C ALA A 107 -17.98 4.95 1.40
N ASP A 108 -18.30 5.49 0.22
CA ASP A 108 -19.04 4.83 -0.86
C ASP A 108 -18.12 4.10 -1.88
N ARG A 109 -16.80 4.11 -1.66
CA ARG A 109 -15.81 3.55 -2.57
C ARG A 109 -15.30 2.21 -2.08
N THR A 110 -15.17 1.27 -3.01
CA THR A 110 -14.52 -0.02 -2.76
C THR A 110 -13.34 -0.19 -3.71
N TYR A 111 -12.20 -0.55 -3.13
CA TYR A 111 -10.97 -0.79 -3.85
C TYR A 111 -10.50 -2.23 -3.70
N THR A 112 -9.79 -2.70 -4.72
CA THR A 112 -8.98 -3.92 -4.66
C THR A 112 -7.53 -3.54 -4.93
N TYR A 113 -6.64 -3.86 -3.98
CA TYR A 113 -5.20 -3.67 -4.10
C TYR A 113 -4.50 -5.03 -4.14
N ALA A 114 -3.79 -5.33 -5.21
CA ALA A 114 -3.21 -6.66 -5.43
C ALA A 114 -1.90 -6.61 -6.22
N SER A 115 -1.08 -7.65 -6.07
CA SER A 115 0.10 -7.82 -6.91
C SER A 115 -0.27 -8.43 -8.27
N THR A 116 0.19 -7.85 -9.38
CA THR A 116 -0.38 -8.09 -10.72
C THR A 116 0.07 -9.38 -11.42
N GLY A 117 1.18 -9.98 -11.04
CA GLY A 117 1.79 -11.06 -11.83
C GLY A 117 3.28 -10.84 -11.98
N ASP A 118 3.59 -9.61 -12.35
CA ASP A 118 4.89 -9.19 -12.83
C ASP A 118 5.81 -8.76 -11.70
N LYS A 119 7.11 -8.63 -12.02
CA LYS A 119 8.18 -8.29 -11.07
C LYS A 119 7.79 -7.08 -10.20
N GLN A 120 7.45 -7.36 -8.94
CA GLN A 120 7.18 -6.37 -7.90
C GLN A 120 6.15 -5.29 -8.31
N ALA A 121 5.20 -5.68 -9.16
CA ALA A 121 4.13 -4.82 -9.63
C ALA A 121 2.85 -5.02 -8.81
N VAL A 122 2.16 -3.91 -8.56
CA VAL A 122 0.92 -3.80 -7.79
C VAL A 122 -0.08 -2.92 -8.52
N GLU A 123 -1.36 -3.19 -8.29
CA GLU A 123 -2.49 -2.48 -8.90
C GLU A 123 -3.53 -2.17 -7.82
N LEU A 124 -3.92 -0.91 -7.72
CA LEU A 124 -5.17 -0.46 -7.07
C LEU A 124 -6.25 -0.33 -8.15
N ARG A 125 -7.42 -0.91 -7.92
CA ARG A 125 -8.58 -0.81 -8.82
C ARG A 125 -9.81 -0.30 -8.08
N ARG A 126 -10.55 0.62 -8.71
CA ARG A 126 -11.91 1.03 -8.35
C ARG A 126 -12.73 1.15 -9.64
N ALA A 127 -13.64 0.22 -9.89
CA ALA A 127 -14.40 0.16 -11.14
C ALA A 127 -13.48 0.27 -12.38
N GLU A 128 -13.60 1.35 -13.17
CA GLU A 128 -12.78 1.62 -14.36
C GLU A 128 -11.46 2.36 -14.04
N ALA A 129 -11.32 2.89 -12.84
CA ALA A 129 -10.13 3.63 -12.40
C ALA A 129 -9.05 2.66 -11.88
N ARG A 130 -7.81 2.84 -12.34
CA ARG A 130 -6.67 1.99 -11.99
C ARG A 130 -5.41 2.81 -11.75
N VAL A 131 -4.68 2.46 -10.70
CA VAL A 131 -3.33 2.97 -10.44
C VAL A 131 -2.42 1.77 -10.30
N THR A 132 -1.36 1.72 -11.09
CA THR A 132 -0.37 0.64 -11.05
C THR A 132 0.98 1.19 -10.66
N PHE A 133 1.76 0.39 -9.96
CA PHE A 133 3.15 0.69 -9.65
C PHE A 133 4.04 -0.51 -9.99
N ARG A 134 5.28 -0.21 -10.37
CA ARG A 134 6.34 -1.21 -10.55
C ARG A 134 7.69 -0.63 -10.18
N ASP A 135 8.65 -1.51 -9.90
CA ASP A 135 10.03 -1.09 -9.68
C ASP A 135 10.64 -0.51 -10.97
N GLY A 136 11.34 0.61 -10.79
CA GLY A 136 12.21 1.25 -11.77
C GLY A 136 13.68 0.97 -11.45
N ALA A 137 14.54 1.93 -11.77
CA ALA A 137 15.97 1.82 -11.49
C ALA A 137 16.27 1.82 -9.98
N HIS A 138 17.28 1.04 -9.58
CA HIS A 138 17.76 1.02 -8.21
C HIS A 138 18.64 2.25 -7.92
N VAL A 139 18.34 2.94 -6.82
CA VAL A 139 19.07 4.08 -6.27
C VAL A 139 19.84 3.63 -5.04
N ARG A 140 21.17 3.76 -5.09
CA ARG A 140 22.08 3.28 -4.03
C ARG A 140 21.68 3.86 -2.67
N ARG A 141 21.53 2.98 -1.66
CA ARG A 141 21.15 3.31 -0.26
C ARG A 141 19.71 3.82 -0.06
N ALA A 142 18.95 4.06 -1.12
CA ALA A 142 17.58 4.54 -1.03
C ALA A 142 16.53 3.49 -1.46
N GLY A 143 16.89 2.53 -2.32
CA GLY A 143 15.97 1.49 -2.79
C GLY A 143 15.61 1.69 -4.26
N TYR A 144 14.43 1.27 -4.70
CA TYR A 144 14.00 1.37 -6.10
C TYR A 144 13.15 2.62 -6.33
N ARG A 145 13.34 3.25 -7.49
CA ARG A 145 12.33 4.14 -8.08
C ARG A 145 11.03 3.39 -8.28
N ARG A 146 9.92 4.10 -8.22
CA ARG A 146 8.60 3.54 -8.45
C ARG A 146 7.98 4.23 -9.65
N ILE A 147 7.70 3.44 -10.68
CA ILE A 147 7.05 3.92 -11.90
C ILE A 147 5.56 3.67 -11.74
N GLY A 148 4.80 4.75 -11.67
CA GLY A 148 3.35 4.72 -11.55
C GLY A 148 2.66 4.96 -12.90
N THR A 149 1.54 4.29 -13.12
CA THR A 149 0.66 4.56 -14.27
C THR A 149 -0.79 4.67 -13.81
N VAL A 150 -1.46 5.72 -14.26
CA VAL A 150 -2.87 6.01 -14.01
C VAL A 150 -3.71 5.70 -15.26
N THR A 151 -4.75 4.89 -15.13
CA THR A 151 -5.65 4.56 -16.24
C THR A 151 -7.10 4.75 -15.83
N GLY A 152 -7.89 5.38 -16.70
CA GLY A 152 -9.31 5.67 -16.43
C GLY A 152 -9.52 6.90 -15.53
N PRO A 153 -10.73 7.07 -14.97
CA PRO A 153 -11.13 8.27 -14.22
C PRO A 153 -10.63 8.24 -12.77
N VAL A 154 -9.30 8.31 -12.60
CA VAL A 154 -8.64 8.37 -11.29
C VAL A 154 -8.67 9.81 -10.75
N ASP A 155 -9.08 9.95 -9.49
CA ASP A 155 -9.04 11.21 -8.77
C ASP A 155 -8.01 11.23 -7.63
N ALA A 156 -7.96 12.34 -6.89
CA ALA A 156 -6.98 12.55 -5.82
C ALA A 156 -7.13 11.53 -4.67
N THR A 157 -8.36 11.06 -4.40
CA THR A 157 -8.59 10.06 -3.35
C THR A 157 -8.09 8.70 -3.80
N ASP A 158 -8.35 8.32 -5.05
CA ASP A 158 -7.85 7.07 -5.62
C ASP A 158 -6.32 7.03 -5.61
N LEU A 159 -5.68 8.14 -6.00
CA LEU A 159 -4.22 8.25 -5.99
C LEU A 159 -3.64 8.22 -4.57
N ALA A 160 -4.25 8.92 -3.61
CA ALA A 160 -3.78 8.93 -2.23
C ALA A 160 -3.88 7.54 -1.57
N VAL A 161 -4.97 6.81 -1.82
CA VAL A 161 -5.14 5.41 -1.39
C VAL A 161 -4.07 4.52 -2.03
N ALA A 162 -3.75 4.71 -3.31
CA ALA A 162 -2.75 3.90 -4.00
C ALA A 162 -1.34 4.16 -3.44
N LEU A 163 -0.99 5.44 -3.26
CA LEU A 163 0.32 5.87 -2.80
C LEU A 163 0.62 5.38 -1.39
N VAL A 164 -0.33 5.50 -0.45
CA VAL A 164 -0.04 5.19 0.97
C VAL A 164 0.41 3.75 1.19
N PHE A 165 -0.04 2.82 0.33
CA PHE A 165 0.35 1.41 0.38
C PHE A 165 1.73 1.11 -0.23
N GLU A 166 2.36 2.05 -0.94
CA GLU A 166 3.74 1.89 -1.45
C GLU A 166 4.79 1.89 -0.33
N ARG A 167 4.41 2.38 0.86
CA ARG A 167 5.23 2.40 2.08
C ARG A 167 4.62 1.60 3.23
N VAL A 168 3.79 0.62 2.90
CA VAL A 168 3.28 -0.37 3.83
C VAL A 168 3.74 -1.74 3.35
N ASP A 169 4.36 -2.51 4.24
CA ASP A 169 4.73 -3.88 3.93
C ASP A 169 3.46 -4.73 3.76
N VAL A 170 3.18 -5.00 2.50
CA VAL A 170 2.10 -5.85 2.02
C VAL A 170 2.65 -7.19 1.50
N ALA A 171 3.81 -7.66 1.99
CA ALA A 171 4.50 -8.85 1.49
C ALA A 171 3.62 -10.11 1.45
N TRP A 172 2.59 -10.20 2.29
CA TRP A 172 1.62 -11.30 2.26
C TRP A 172 0.78 -11.33 0.95
N LEU A 173 0.69 -10.24 0.19
CA LEU A 173 0.10 -10.19 -1.17
C LEU A 173 0.93 -10.97 -2.21
N SER A 174 2.20 -11.29 -1.91
CA SER A 174 3.13 -11.95 -2.85
C SER A 174 3.36 -13.42 -2.49
N VAL A 175 3.51 -14.29 -3.50
CA VAL A 175 3.78 -15.73 -3.31
C VAL A 175 5.12 -15.96 -2.58
N GLY A 176 6.12 -15.10 -2.79
CA GLY A 176 7.46 -15.19 -2.18
C GLY A 176 7.59 -14.60 -0.77
N GLY A 177 6.71 -13.67 -0.37
CA GLY A 177 6.75 -13.04 0.97
C GLY A 177 6.37 -13.98 2.12
N VAL A 178 5.62 -15.05 1.82
CA VAL A 178 5.27 -16.08 2.80
C VAL A 178 6.49 -16.91 3.25
N LEU A 179 7.49 -17.09 2.39
CA LEU A 179 8.70 -17.85 2.74
C LEU A 179 9.67 -17.05 3.63
N ARG A 180 9.66 -15.70 3.58
CA ARG A 180 10.47 -14.84 4.46
C ARG A 180 9.81 -14.48 5.80
N THR A 181 8.49 -14.61 5.91
CA THR A 181 7.73 -14.32 7.14
C THR A 181 7.47 -15.55 8.01
N ALA A 182 7.98 -16.72 7.59
CA ALA A 182 7.80 -18.00 8.27
C ALA A 182 8.13 -18.00 9.78
N PRO A 183 9.19 -17.34 10.31
CA PRO A 183 9.45 -17.39 11.74
C PRO A 183 8.49 -16.52 12.58
N PHE A 184 7.77 -15.56 12.00
CA PHE A 184 6.80 -14.73 12.73
C PHE A 184 5.38 -15.34 12.76
N ARG A 185 5.11 -16.37 11.94
CA ARG A 185 3.77 -16.95 11.77
C ARG A 185 3.39 -17.98 12.84
N MET A 186 4.31 -18.37 13.72
CA MET A 186 4.04 -19.31 14.83
C MET A 186 3.53 -18.66 16.12
N LEU A 187 3.49 -17.32 16.22
CA LEU A 187 3.06 -16.61 17.44
C LEU A 187 1.59 -16.16 17.44
N THR A 188 0.84 -16.40 16.37
CA THR A 188 -0.61 -16.07 16.31
C THR A 188 -1.42 -17.23 15.75
N SER A 189 -1.29 -18.42 16.36
CA SER A 189 -2.29 -19.48 16.23
C SER A 189 -3.13 -19.47 17.51
N GLN A 190 -4.29 -18.82 17.48
CA GLN A 190 -5.30 -19.03 18.51
C GLN A 190 -6.70 -19.05 17.89
N LYS A 191 -7.09 -20.29 17.55
CA LYS A 191 -8.42 -20.90 17.62
C LYS A 191 -9.62 -19.94 17.58
N ASP A 192 -10.24 -19.83 16.41
CA ASP A 192 -11.59 -19.30 16.27
C ASP A 192 -12.55 -20.21 17.05
N GLY A 193 -13.29 -19.60 17.99
CA GLY A 193 -14.37 -20.24 18.73
C GLY A 193 -15.58 -20.39 17.81
N ASP A 194 -15.95 -21.64 17.59
CA ASP A 194 -17.21 -22.04 16.97
C ASP A 194 -18.37 -21.61 17.87
N GLY A 195 -19.16 -20.65 17.39
CA GLY A 195 -20.37 -20.15 18.03
C GLY A 195 -21.51 -20.18 17.02
N GLY A 196 -22.00 -21.38 16.71
CA GLY A 196 -23.24 -21.59 15.99
C GLY A 196 -24.46 -21.51 16.94
N PRO A 197 -25.62 -21.01 16.46
CA PRO A 197 -26.80 -20.82 17.30
C PRO A 197 -27.59 -22.14 17.48
N ALA A 198 -28.06 -22.36 18.70
CA ALA A 198 -29.26 -23.12 19.04
C ALA A 198 -29.90 -22.53 20.30
#